data_AF-A0A0U1DLN1-F1
#
_entry.id   AF-A0A0U1DLN1-F1
#
_cell.length_a   1.000
_cell.length_b   1.000
_cell.length_c   1.000
_cell.angle_alpha   90.00
_cell.angle_beta   90.00
_cell.angle_gamma   90.00
#
_symmetry.space_group_name_H-M   'P 1'
#
loop_
_entity.id
_entity.type
_entity.pdbx_description
1 polymer ?
#
loop_
_entity_poly.entity_id
_entity_poly.type
_entity_poly.pdbx_seq_one_letter_code
_entity_poly.pdbx_strand_id
1 'polypeptide(L)'
;MVRQRRSAVLPEFPWDTLADVTALARSHPDGIVDLSVGTPVDPVAPVIRDALAAASSAPGYPTTAGTPALRASAEAALRRRYGITDLAPDAVLPVVGTKELIAWLPTLLAIGAGDTVVVPELAYPTYEVAPCWPAPKCCGPIR
;
A
#
# COMPACT_ATOMS: atom_id res chain seq x y z
N MET A 1 -31.02 7.63 16.13
CA MET A 1 -29.57 7.76 15.91
C MET A 1 -29.30 7.36 14.47
N VAL A 2 -28.92 8.31 13.60
CA VAL A 2 -28.69 8.02 12.17
C VAL A 2 -27.33 7.32 12.03
N ARG A 3 -27.32 6.08 11.55
CA ARG A 3 -26.08 5.34 11.27
C ARG A 3 -25.46 5.93 10.00
N GLN A 4 -24.41 6.74 10.16
CA GLN A 4 -23.65 7.25 9.02
C GLN A 4 -22.87 6.11 8.35
N ARG A 5 -22.86 6.08 7.01
CA ARG A 5 -22.02 5.12 6.27
C ARG A 5 -20.57 5.53 6.45
N ARG A 6 -19.70 4.59 6.86
CA ARG A 6 -18.26 4.85 7.03
C ARG A 6 -17.59 5.31 5.73
N SER A 7 -18.03 4.81 4.59
CA SER A 7 -17.54 5.26 3.29
C SER A 7 -17.82 6.74 3.00
N ALA A 8 -18.82 7.35 3.66
CA ALA A 8 -19.18 8.76 3.46
C ALA A 8 -18.29 9.74 4.25
N VAL A 9 -17.41 9.24 5.13
CA VAL A 9 -16.48 10.07 5.92
C VAL A 9 -15.01 9.88 5.53
N LEU A 10 -14.75 9.03 4.53
CA LEU A 10 -13.42 8.89 3.96
C LEU A 10 -13.17 10.05 2.99
N PRO A 11 -11.93 10.59 2.95
CA PRO A 11 -11.58 11.63 1.99
C PRO A 11 -11.67 11.10 0.55
N GLU A 12 -11.88 12.01 -0.39
CA GLU A 12 -11.77 11.72 -1.82
C GLU A 12 -10.33 11.33 -2.16
N PHE A 13 -10.16 10.31 -3.00
CA PHE A 13 -8.82 9.86 -3.33
C PHE A 13 -8.20 10.83 -4.33
N PRO A 14 -6.91 11.21 -4.23
CA PRO A 14 -6.33 12.25 -5.08
C PRO A 14 -6.44 11.96 -6.59
N TRP A 15 -6.52 10.69 -7.00
CA TRP A 15 -6.70 10.32 -8.41
C TRP A 15 -8.06 10.73 -8.98
N ASP A 16 -9.10 10.75 -8.15
CA ASP A 16 -10.45 11.12 -8.56
C ASP A 16 -10.49 12.62 -8.92
N THR A 17 -9.70 13.44 -8.23
CA THR A 17 -9.57 14.88 -8.51
C THR A 17 -8.89 15.20 -9.84
N LEU A 18 -8.23 14.22 -10.47
CA LEU A 18 -7.54 14.40 -11.75
C LEU A 18 -8.41 14.11 -12.97
N ALA A 19 -9.67 13.71 -12.80
CA ALA A 19 -10.53 13.25 -13.90
C ALA A 19 -10.68 14.32 -15.01
N ASP A 20 -11.06 15.55 -14.64
CA ASP A 20 -11.32 16.63 -15.60
C ASP A 20 -10.05 17.06 -16.34
N VAL A 21 -8.93 17.20 -15.62
CA VAL A 21 -7.65 17.57 -16.22
C VAL A 21 -7.11 16.46 -17.12
N THR A 22 -7.34 15.19 -16.77
CA THR A 22 -6.99 14.05 -17.61
C THR A 22 -7.83 14.04 -18.89
N ALA A 23 -9.13 14.31 -18.80
CA ALA A 23 -10.01 14.41 -19.96
C ALA A 23 -9.59 15.52 -20.92
N LEU A 24 -9.29 16.71 -20.38
CA LEU A 24 -8.79 17.83 -21.17
C LEU A 24 -7.46 17.48 -21.85
N ALA A 25 -6.50 16.94 -21.11
CA ALA A 25 -5.21 16.58 -21.66
C ALA A 25 -5.37 15.55 -22.80
N ARG A 26 -6.23 14.54 -22.63
CA ARG A 26 -6.52 13.50 -23.65
C ARG A 26 -7.14 14.05 -24.93
N SER A 27 -7.73 15.25 -24.89
CA SER A 27 -8.25 15.91 -26.10
C SER A 27 -7.16 16.46 -27.02
N HIS A 28 -5.90 16.52 -26.56
CA HIS A 28 -4.78 16.94 -27.38
C HIS A 28 -4.57 15.97 -28.56
N PRO A 29 -4.40 16.45 -29.81
CA PRO A 29 -4.29 15.58 -31.00
C PRO A 29 -3.19 14.53 -30.92
N ASP A 30 -2.06 14.88 -30.30
CA ASP A 30 -0.90 13.98 -30.15
C ASP A 30 -0.96 13.08 -28.90
N GLY A 31 -2.07 13.15 -28.13
CA GLY A 31 -2.23 12.43 -26.87
C GLY A 31 -1.52 13.10 -25.68
N ILE A 32 -1.41 12.36 -24.57
CA ILE A 32 -0.85 12.83 -23.30
C ILE A 32 0.41 12.09 -22.90
N VAL A 33 1.26 12.79 -22.15
CA VAL A 33 2.28 12.15 -21.30
C VAL A 33 1.69 12.03 -19.90
N ASP A 34 1.14 10.86 -19.59
CA ASP A 34 0.47 10.62 -18.32
C ASP A 34 1.49 10.29 -17.21
N LEU A 35 1.75 11.26 -16.34
CA LEU A 35 2.62 11.12 -15.16
C LEU A 35 1.82 11.15 -13.86
N SER A 36 0.49 10.93 -13.93
CA SER A 36 -0.38 11.00 -12.76
C SER A 36 -0.15 9.82 -11.82
N VAL A 37 -0.10 8.60 -12.34
CA VAL A 37 0.02 7.38 -11.53
C VAL A 37 1.32 6.65 -11.85
N GLY A 38 2.09 6.33 -10.80
CA GLY A 38 3.35 5.58 -10.90
C GLY A 38 3.18 4.09 -11.21
N THR A 39 2.47 3.75 -12.29
CA THR A 39 2.28 2.37 -12.76
C THR A 39 3.45 1.98 -13.66
N PRO A 40 4.18 0.90 -13.36
CA PRO A 40 5.20 0.38 -14.26
C PRO A 40 4.60 0.00 -15.62
N VAL A 41 5.28 0.36 -16.71
CA VAL A 41 4.87 0.00 -18.08
C VAL A 41 5.63 -1.21 -18.62
N ASP A 42 6.78 -1.53 -18.02
CA ASP A 42 7.60 -2.65 -18.43
C ASP A 42 6.94 -3.99 -18.12
N PRO A 43 7.12 -5.02 -18.98
CA PRO A 43 6.65 -6.35 -18.70
C PRO A 43 7.33 -6.90 -17.45
N VAL A 44 6.59 -7.67 -16.65
CA VAL A 44 7.15 -8.44 -15.54
C VAL A 44 8.25 -9.36 -16.07
N ALA A 45 9.41 -9.34 -15.40
CA ALA A 45 10.58 -10.12 -15.79
C ALA A 45 10.23 -11.62 -15.97
N PRO A 46 10.69 -12.29 -17.06
CA PRO A 46 10.31 -13.68 -17.36
C PRO A 46 10.50 -14.65 -16.20
N VAL A 47 11.63 -14.56 -15.50
CA VAL A 47 11.93 -15.42 -14.34
C VAL A 47 10.86 -15.38 -13.24
N ILE A 48 10.20 -14.23 -13.03
CA ILE A 48 9.12 -14.08 -12.04
C ILE A 48 7.85 -14.77 -12.56
N ARG A 49 7.54 -14.58 -13.84
CA ARG A 49 6.38 -15.20 -14.49
C ARG A 49 6.49 -16.72 -14.50
N ASP A 50 7.67 -17.24 -14.81
CA ASP A 50 7.97 -18.67 -14.86
C ASP A 50 7.87 -19.30 -13.46
N ALA A 51 8.43 -18.64 -12.44
CA ALA A 51 8.35 -19.11 -11.05
C ALA A 51 6.89 -19.14 -10.55
N LEU A 52 6.10 -18.11 -10.86
CA LEU A 52 4.68 -18.08 -10.52
C LEU A 52 3.91 -19.20 -11.22
N ALA A 53 4.15 -19.40 -12.51
CA ALA A 53 3.50 -20.46 -13.29
C ALA A 53 3.83 -21.86 -12.71
N ALA A 54 5.10 -22.10 -12.39
CA ALA A 54 5.56 -23.37 -11.80
C ALA A 54 4.96 -23.64 -10.41
N ALA A 55 4.68 -22.59 -9.64
CA ALA A 55 4.09 -22.70 -8.30
C ALA A 55 2.55 -22.65 -8.28
N SER A 56 1.90 -22.49 -9.44
CA SER A 56 0.47 -22.17 -9.52
C SER A 56 -0.46 -23.28 -9.01
N SER A 57 0.01 -24.52 -8.91
CA SER A 57 -0.75 -25.66 -8.37
C SER A 57 -0.53 -25.90 -6.87
N ALA A 58 0.08 -24.97 -6.13
CA ALA A 58 0.34 -25.13 -4.71
C ALA A 58 -0.98 -25.19 -3.91
N PRO A 59 -1.24 -26.27 -3.16
CA PRO A 59 -2.49 -26.41 -2.40
C PRO A 59 -2.39 -25.77 -1.01
N GLY A 60 -3.55 -25.55 -0.39
CA GLY A 60 -3.68 -25.22 1.03
C GLY A 60 -3.52 -23.73 1.35
N TYR A 61 -3.80 -23.38 2.60
CA TYR A 61 -3.61 -22.03 3.11
C TYR A 61 -2.13 -21.79 3.43
N PRO A 62 -1.53 -20.67 2.98
CA PRO A 62 -0.17 -20.32 3.36
C PRO A 62 -0.09 -19.98 4.84
N THR A 63 1.10 -20.13 5.42
CA THR A 63 1.36 -19.60 6.76
C THR A 63 1.34 -18.07 6.73
N THR A 64 0.80 -17.43 7.77
CA THR A 64 0.80 -15.96 7.88
C THR A 64 2.21 -15.37 7.81
N ALA A 65 3.18 -16.01 8.46
CA ALA A 65 4.59 -15.58 8.43
C ALA A 65 5.29 -15.85 7.09
N GLY A 66 4.62 -16.53 6.15
CA GLY A 66 5.23 -17.05 4.93
C GLY A 66 6.24 -18.18 5.16
N THR A 67 6.84 -18.65 4.07
CA THR A 67 7.81 -19.75 4.12
C THR A 67 9.15 -19.26 4.69
N PRO A 68 9.96 -20.13 5.33
CA PRO A 68 11.32 -19.78 5.74
C PRO A 68 12.18 -19.29 4.57
N ALA A 69 12.05 -19.90 3.40
CA ALA A 69 12.77 -19.51 2.19
C ALA A 69 12.42 -18.09 1.71
N LEU A 70 11.15 -17.69 1.78
CA LEU A 70 10.72 -16.33 1.45
C LEU A 70 11.33 -15.30 2.42
N ARG A 71 11.26 -15.56 3.72
CA ARG A 71 11.81 -14.67 4.75
C ARG A 71 13.33 -14.49 4.61
N ALA A 72 14.06 -15.59 4.41
CA ALA A 72 15.51 -15.55 4.17
C ALA A 72 15.86 -14.76 2.88
N SER A 73 15.06 -14.92 1.82
CA SER A 73 15.26 -14.19 0.57
C SER A 73 15.03 -12.68 0.74
N ALA A 74 14.03 -12.29 1.53
CA ALA A 74 13.76 -10.89 1.85
C ALA A 74 14.89 -10.26 2.67
N GLU A 75 15.37 -10.94 3.73
CA GLU A 75 16.51 -10.49 4.53
C GLU A 75 17.76 -10.31 3.65
N ALA A 76 18.09 -11.28 2.81
CA ALA A 76 19.23 -11.20 1.90
C ALA A 76 19.11 -10.03 0.90
N ALA A 77 17.89 -9.73 0.43
CA ALA A 77 17.64 -8.59 -0.44
C ALA A 77 17.81 -7.25 0.30
N LEU A 78 17.29 -7.14 1.52
CA LEU A 78 17.42 -5.96 2.37
C LEU A 78 18.89 -5.68 2.71
N ARG A 79 19.65 -6.70 3.09
CA ARG A 79 21.09 -6.60 3.34
C ARG A 79 21.84 -6.13 2.11
N ARG A 80 21.61 -6.76 0.95
CA ARG A 80 22.33 -6.43 -0.30
C ARG A 80 22.02 -5.02 -0.80
N ARG A 81 20.76 -4.58 -0.73
CA ARG A 81 20.31 -3.33 -1.35
C ARG A 81 20.40 -2.12 -0.42
N TYR A 82 20.22 -2.33 0.87
CA TYR A 82 20.10 -1.25 1.85
C TYR A 82 21.07 -1.37 3.04
N GLY A 83 21.90 -2.42 3.08
CA GLY A 83 22.86 -2.62 4.18
C GLY A 83 22.22 -2.96 5.52
N ILE A 84 20.94 -3.34 5.55
CA ILE A 84 20.23 -3.69 6.79
C ILE A 84 20.74 -5.07 7.28
N THR A 85 21.30 -5.09 8.48
CA THR A 85 21.78 -6.31 9.18
C THR A 85 20.99 -6.54 10.47
N ASP A 86 21.21 -7.70 11.10
CA ASP A 86 20.71 -8.01 12.45
C ASP A 86 19.19 -7.96 12.60
N LEU A 87 18.47 -8.33 11.53
CA LEU A 87 17.02 -8.51 11.57
C LEU A 87 16.66 -9.70 12.45
N ALA A 88 15.69 -9.51 13.36
CA ALA A 88 15.13 -10.61 14.12
C ALA A 88 14.47 -11.64 13.17
N PRO A 89 14.47 -12.94 13.51
CA PRO A 89 13.90 -13.99 12.64
C PRO A 89 12.42 -13.80 12.27
N ASP A 90 11.68 -13.02 13.07
CA ASP A 90 10.27 -12.67 12.91
C ASP A 90 10.04 -11.23 12.41
N ALA A 91 11.10 -10.49 12.09
CA ALA A 91 11.02 -9.12 11.57
C ALA A 91 10.54 -9.02 10.10
N VAL A 92 10.28 -10.16 9.45
CA VAL A 92 9.80 -10.21 8.06
C VAL A 92 8.40 -10.81 8.02
N LEU A 93 7.44 -10.01 7.55
CA LEU A 93 6.06 -10.41 7.30
C LEU A 93 5.69 -10.16 5.84
N PRO A 94 5.44 -11.22 5.05
CA PRO A 94 4.86 -11.07 3.71
C PRO A 94 3.44 -10.53 3.80
N VAL A 95 3.09 -9.59 2.91
CA VAL A 95 1.77 -8.96 2.87
C VAL A 95 1.23 -8.90 1.45
N VAL A 96 -0.09 -8.76 1.31
CA VAL A 96 -0.77 -8.58 0.01
C VAL A 96 -0.60 -7.13 -0.45
N GLY A 97 0.63 -6.78 -0.79
CA GLY A 97 1.00 -5.40 -1.14
C GLY A 97 1.07 -4.47 0.08
N THR A 98 1.90 -3.43 -0.04
CA THR A 98 2.12 -2.46 1.04
C THR A 98 0.91 -1.55 1.28
N LYS A 99 0.10 -1.27 0.25
CA LYS A 99 -1.12 -0.46 0.39
C LYS A 99 -2.11 -1.07 1.39
N GLU A 100 -2.37 -2.37 1.29
CA GLU A 100 -3.26 -3.08 2.22
C GLU A 100 -2.69 -3.06 3.63
N LEU A 101 -1.40 -3.36 3.80
CA LEU A 101 -0.75 -3.28 5.11
C LEU A 101 -0.92 -1.89 5.73
N ILE A 102 -0.60 -0.82 5.00
CA ILE A 102 -0.71 0.56 5.49
C ILE A 102 -2.16 0.89 5.85
N ALA A 103 -3.13 0.50 5.00
CA ALA A 103 -4.55 0.75 5.25
C ALA A 103 -5.06 0.07 6.53
N TRP A 104 -4.56 -1.14 6.83
CA TRP A 104 -4.98 -1.92 8.01
C TRP A 104 -4.15 -1.63 9.27
N LEU A 105 -2.97 -1.05 9.14
CA LEU A 105 -2.01 -0.91 10.24
C LEU A 105 -2.61 -0.21 11.48
N PRO A 106 -3.38 0.89 11.37
CA PRO A 106 -4.00 1.50 12.54
C PRO A 106 -4.96 0.56 13.28
N THR A 107 -5.72 -0.26 12.54
CA THR A 107 -6.61 -1.27 13.13
C THR A 107 -5.81 -2.38 13.82
N LEU A 108 -4.75 -2.87 13.17
CA LEU A 108 -3.91 -3.95 13.70
C LEU A 108 -3.14 -3.54 14.96
N LEU A 109 -2.79 -2.26 15.07
CA LEU A 109 -2.13 -1.67 16.24
C LEU A 109 -3.11 -1.11 17.28
N ALA A 110 -4.42 -1.31 17.07
CA ALA A 110 -5.49 -0.82 17.94
C ALA A 110 -5.46 0.70 18.19
N ILE A 111 -5.03 1.48 17.20
CA ILE A 111 -5.05 2.94 17.23
C ILE A 111 -6.49 3.43 17.36
N GLY A 112 -6.74 4.26 18.38
CA GLY A 112 -8.07 4.68 18.79
C GLY A 112 -8.21 6.18 19.03
N ALA A 113 -9.35 6.55 19.64
CA ALA A 113 -9.61 7.92 20.03
C ALA A 113 -8.64 8.35 21.14
N GLY A 114 -7.74 9.29 20.82
CA GLY A 114 -6.72 9.81 21.74
C GLY A 114 -5.30 9.53 21.28
N ASP A 115 -5.11 8.57 20.37
CA ASP A 115 -3.82 8.31 19.76
C ASP A 115 -3.52 9.32 18.65
N THR A 116 -2.23 9.62 18.46
CA THR A 116 -1.76 10.55 17.43
C THR A 116 -0.92 9.80 16.41
N VAL A 117 -1.30 9.90 15.13
CA VAL A 117 -0.51 9.42 13.99
C VAL A 117 0.07 10.63 13.28
N VAL A 118 1.40 10.68 13.16
CA VAL A 118 2.09 11.75 12.43
C VAL A 118 2.25 11.32 10.98
N VAL A 119 1.74 12.14 10.05
CA VAL A 119 1.87 11.94 8.61
C VAL A 119 2.63 13.14 8.04
N PRO A 120 3.70 12.94 7.24
CA PRO A 120 4.38 14.04 6.57
C PRO A 120 3.44 14.78 5.61
N GLU A 121 3.65 16.09 5.41
CA GLU A 121 2.84 16.90 4.48
C GLU A 121 2.89 16.34 3.05
N LEU A 122 4.06 15.87 2.61
CA LEU A 122 4.23 15.17 1.34
C LEU A 122 4.31 13.67 1.58
N ALA A 123 3.17 12.99 1.51
CA ALA A 123 3.09 11.57 1.79
C ALA A 123 2.15 10.83 0.83
N TYR A 124 2.29 9.51 0.79
CA TYR A 124 1.38 8.65 0.03
C TYR A 124 -0.05 8.78 0.62
N PRO A 125 -1.10 8.99 -0.21
CA PRO A 125 -2.43 9.36 0.29
C PRO A 125 -3.04 8.38 1.29
N THR A 126 -2.74 7.08 1.17
CA THR A 126 -3.27 6.06 2.09
C THR A 126 -2.81 6.29 3.54
N TYR A 127 -1.71 7.01 3.80
CA TYR A 127 -1.30 7.36 5.16
C TYR A 127 -2.29 8.28 5.88
N GLU A 128 -3.00 9.16 5.15
CA GLU A 128 -4.05 10.01 5.73
C GLU A 128 -5.37 9.28 5.88
N VAL A 129 -5.69 8.37 4.95
CA VAL A 129 -6.95 7.61 4.96
C VAL A 129 -6.94 6.51 6.02
N ALA A 130 -5.82 5.83 6.23
CA ALA A 130 -5.75 4.65 7.10
C ALA A 130 -6.19 4.94 8.55
N PRO A 131 -5.77 6.04 9.21
CA PRO A 131 -6.21 6.34 10.58
C PRO A 131 -7.71 6.66 10.70
N CYS A 132 -8.37 7.08 9.61
CA CYS A 132 -9.82 7.30 9.56
C CYS A 132 -10.63 6.00 9.62
N TRP A 133 -9.96 4.84 9.62
CA TRP A 133 -10.55 3.52 9.78
C TRP A 133 -9.90 2.77 10.95
N PRO A 134 -10.63 2.44 12.05
CA PRO A 134 -12.07 2.53 12.27
C PRO A 134 -12.51 3.82 12.99
N ALA A 135 -11.61 4.77 13.26
CA ALA A 135 -11.90 5.95 14.07
C ALA A 135 -12.81 6.95 13.32
N PRO A 136 -13.83 7.55 13.97
CA PRO A 136 -14.79 8.44 13.31
C PRO A 136 -14.23 9.83 12.94
N LYS A 137 -13.00 10.17 13.32
CA LYS A 137 -12.38 11.46 13.00
C LYS A 137 -10.96 11.22 12.48
N CYS A 138 -10.71 11.61 11.24
CA CYS A 138 -9.35 11.80 10.75
C CYS A 138 -8.70 12.90 11.59
N CYS A 139 -7.55 12.62 12.21
CA CYS A 139 -6.71 13.69 12.73
C CYS A 139 -6.31 14.56 11.52
N GLY A 140 -6.72 15.82 11.52
CA GLY A 140 -6.30 16.77 10.50
C GLY A 140 -4.78 16.93 10.51
N PRO A 141 -4.19 17.50 9.44
CA PRO A 141 -2.75 17.73 9.38
C PRO A 141 -2.30 18.53 10.61
N ILE A 142 -1.20 18.08 11.22
CA ILE A 142 -0.45 18.88 12.20
C ILE A 142 0.19 20.00 11.39
N ARG A 143 -0.47 21.15 11.30
CA ARG A 143 0.16 22.40 10.86
C ARG A 143 0.88 23.05 12.03
#